data_AF-A0A7C6N965-F1
#
_entry.id   AF-A0A7C6N965-F1
#
_cell.length_a   1.000
_cell.length_b   1.000
_cell.length_c   1.000
_cell.angle_alpha   90.00
_cell.angle_beta   90.00
_cell.angle_gamma   90.00
#
_symmetry.space_group_name_H-M   'P 1'
#
loop_
_entity.id
_entity.type
_entity.pdbx_description
1 polymer ?
#
loop_
_entity_poly.entity_id
_entity_poly.type
_entity_poly.pdbx_seq_one_letter_code
_entity_poly.pdbx_strand_id
1 'polypeptide(L)'
;MWDKKPRIETFFNDFFKVPLNPFTRVAFKHWLVGAVSRIYEAGAPMDLLLIIKGKQGIGKSLFFKKLATPDFSKSGDHLYSDTKIDFNKAKDSYEQLEGIWIYEWKELAGMNMSDQESIKAFVDKTEDKFRRSYGRRNVEIKRRVAFGGSTNEIMRLYEIEQVIDDSW
;
A
#
# COMPACT_ATOMS: atom_id res chain seq x y z
N MET A 1 -23.11 -6.36 -8.60
CA MET A 1 -22.26 -7.56 -8.45
C MET A 1 -22.55 -8.49 -9.61
N TRP A 2 -21.53 -8.96 -10.33
CA TRP A 2 -21.72 -9.73 -11.57
C TRP A 2 -21.97 -11.24 -11.33
N ASP A 3 -21.49 -11.80 -10.22
CA ASP A 3 -21.67 -13.22 -9.85
C ASP A 3 -22.27 -13.44 -8.45
N LYS A 4 -22.78 -12.38 -7.81
CA LYS A 4 -23.34 -12.36 -6.44
C LYS A 4 -22.41 -12.88 -5.33
N LYS A 5 -21.12 -13.12 -5.60
CA LYS A 5 -20.14 -13.54 -4.59
C LYS A 5 -19.38 -12.33 -4.05
N PRO A 6 -19.28 -12.13 -2.73
CA PRO A 6 -18.61 -10.96 -2.14
C PRO A 6 -17.07 -11.11 -2.15
N ARG A 7 -16.47 -11.29 -3.34
CA ARG A 7 -15.03 -11.62 -3.51
C ARG A 7 -14.09 -10.60 -2.89
N ILE A 8 -14.45 -9.31 -2.95
CA ILE A 8 -13.63 -8.24 -2.35
C ILE A 8 -13.61 -8.43 -0.83
N GLU A 9 -14.75 -8.72 -0.20
CA GLU A 9 -14.83 -8.82 1.26
C GLU A 9 -14.17 -10.09 1.82
N THR A 10 -13.96 -11.12 0.98
CA THR A 10 -13.27 -12.37 1.37
C THR A 10 -11.85 -12.49 0.84
N PHE A 11 -11.39 -11.57 0.00
CA PHE A 11 -10.12 -11.67 -0.75
C PHE A 11 -8.92 -12.03 0.12
N PHE A 12 -8.69 -11.30 1.23
CA PHE A 12 -7.53 -11.56 2.09
C PHE A 12 -7.60 -12.88 2.84
N ASN A 13 -8.82 -13.38 3.11
CA ASN A 13 -8.98 -14.72 3.67
C ASN A 13 -8.62 -15.79 2.63
N ASP A 14 -9.12 -15.64 1.40
CA ASP A 14 -8.90 -16.60 0.33
C ASP A 14 -7.40 -16.74 -0.02
N PHE A 15 -6.71 -15.60 -0.20
CA PHE A 15 -5.32 -15.55 -0.68
C PHE A 15 -4.25 -15.52 0.42
N PHE A 16 -4.49 -14.83 1.53
CA PHE A 16 -3.48 -14.61 2.57
C PHE A 16 -3.83 -15.27 3.92
N LYS A 17 -4.96 -16.00 3.98
CA LYS A 17 -5.45 -16.69 5.18
C LYS A 17 -5.66 -15.75 6.37
N VAL A 18 -5.93 -14.47 6.10
CA VAL A 18 -6.30 -13.50 7.12
C VAL A 18 -7.69 -13.85 7.68
N PRO A 19 -7.87 -13.99 9.00
CA PRO A 19 -9.18 -14.28 9.58
C PRO A 19 -10.23 -13.23 9.21
N LEU A 20 -11.46 -13.68 8.94
CA LEU A 20 -12.58 -12.80 8.64
C LEU A 20 -13.14 -12.23 9.93
N ASN A 21 -13.22 -10.91 10.00
CA ASN A 21 -13.93 -10.16 11.02
C ASN A 21 -14.55 -8.90 10.36
N PRO A 22 -15.43 -8.15 11.07
CA PRO A 22 -16.04 -6.95 10.49
C PRO A 22 -15.02 -5.95 9.93
N PHE A 23 -13.86 -5.79 10.58
CA PHE A 23 -12.80 -4.92 10.10
C PHE A 23 -12.14 -5.43 8.81
N THR A 24 -11.69 -6.69 8.76
CA THR A 24 -10.95 -7.24 7.59
C THR A 24 -11.81 -7.32 6.33
N ARG A 25 -13.12 -7.53 6.48
CA ARG A 25 -14.10 -7.50 5.37
C ARG A 25 -14.23 -6.11 4.74
N VAL A 26 -14.00 -5.06 5.52
CA VAL A 26 -14.28 -3.68 5.16
C VAL A 26 -13.00 -2.93 4.79
N ALA A 27 -11.87 -3.23 5.44
CA ALA A 27 -10.58 -2.57 5.24
C ALA A 27 -10.10 -2.67 3.79
N PHE A 28 -10.12 -3.87 3.19
CA PHE A 28 -9.69 -4.03 1.80
C PHE A 28 -10.59 -3.27 0.83
N LYS A 29 -11.89 -3.36 1.04
CA LYS A 29 -12.90 -2.69 0.21
C LYS A 29 -12.71 -1.18 0.23
N HIS A 30 -12.51 -0.58 1.40
CA HIS A 30 -12.28 0.86 1.53
C HIS A 30 -11.00 1.30 0.83
N TRP A 31 -9.90 0.60 1.08
CA TRP A 31 -8.64 0.91 0.41
C TRP A 31 -8.75 0.76 -1.12
N LEU A 32 -9.39 -0.30 -1.61
CA LEU A 32 -9.55 -0.55 -3.05
C LEU A 32 -10.44 0.51 -3.71
N VAL A 33 -11.52 0.94 -3.05
CA VAL A 33 -12.36 2.04 -3.54
C VAL A 33 -11.56 3.35 -3.63
N GLY A 34 -10.75 3.67 -2.62
CA GLY A 34 -9.86 4.83 -2.65
C GLY A 34 -8.83 4.74 -3.79
N ALA A 35 -8.21 3.57 -3.98
CA ALA A 35 -7.27 3.34 -5.06
C ALA A 35 -7.91 3.50 -6.44
N VAL A 36 -9.08 2.91 -6.65
CA VAL A 36 -9.87 3.08 -7.88
C VAL A 36 -10.25 4.56 -8.07
N SER A 37 -10.66 5.26 -7.02
CA SER A 37 -11.01 6.68 -7.11
C SER A 37 -9.82 7.51 -7.59
N ARG A 38 -8.61 7.29 -7.05
CA ARG A 38 -7.41 8.02 -7.46
C ARG A 38 -6.99 7.80 -8.92
N ILE A 39 -7.23 6.62 -9.51
CA ILE A 39 -6.89 6.38 -10.92
C ILE A 39 -7.90 6.98 -11.90
N TYR A 40 -9.18 7.11 -11.52
CA TYR A 40 -10.20 7.74 -12.36
C TYR A 40 -10.27 9.26 -12.13
N GLU A 41 -10.12 9.70 -10.89
CA GLU A 41 -10.15 11.10 -10.46
C GLU A 41 -8.83 11.45 -9.76
N ALA A 42 -7.90 12.03 -10.51
CA ALA A 42 -6.62 12.44 -9.96
C ALA A 42 -6.82 13.51 -8.87
N GLY A 43 -6.21 13.28 -7.70
CA GLY A 43 -6.35 14.13 -6.52
C GLY A 43 -7.52 13.78 -5.62
N ALA A 44 -8.25 12.68 -5.90
CA ALA A 44 -9.25 12.18 -4.97
C ALA A 44 -8.64 11.94 -3.57
N PRO A 45 -9.31 12.39 -2.49
CA PRO A 45 -8.83 12.20 -1.13
C PRO A 45 -8.76 10.71 -0.79
N MET A 46 -7.67 10.31 -0.16
CA MET A 46 -7.47 8.95 0.34
C MET A 46 -6.45 9.01 1.47
N ASP A 47 -6.90 8.69 2.67
CA ASP A 47 -6.16 8.69 3.94
C ASP A 47 -5.84 7.26 4.41
N LEU A 48 -5.92 6.30 3.50
CA LEU A 48 -5.78 4.87 3.79
C LEU A 48 -4.46 4.31 3.27
N LEU A 49 -3.74 3.64 4.17
CA LEU A 49 -2.60 2.80 3.86
C LEU A 49 -2.95 1.33 4.17
N LEU A 50 -2.97 0.48 3.16
CA LEU A 50 -3.21 -0.95 3.35
C LEU A 50 -1.91 -1.65 3.74
N ILE A 51 -1.86 -2.24 4.93
CA ILE A 51 -0.70 -3.00 5.40
C ILE A 51 -1.03 -4.49 5.42
N ILE A 52 -0.27 -5.30 4.68
CA ILE A 52 -0.37 -6.76 4.68
C ILE A 52 0.76 -7.34 5.52
N LYS A 53 0.40 -7.96 6.64
CA LYS A 53 1.32 -8.69 7.54
C LYS A 53 1.27 -10.19 7.24
N GLY A 54 2.42 -10.85 7.22
CA GLY A 54 2.52 -12.30 7.11
C GLY A 54 3.94 -12.78 6.82
N LYS A 55 4.11 -14.09 6.63
CA LYS A 55 5.42 -14.70 6.33
C LYS A 55 6.01 -14.14 5.01
N GLN A 56 7.33 -14.22 4.87
CA GLN A 56 7.99 -13.91 3.60
C GLN A 56 7.58 -14.94 2.54
N GLY A 57 7.54 -14.52 1.27
CA GLY A 57 7.25 -15.43 0.14
C GLY A 57 5.77 -15.72 -0.11
N ILE A 58 4.82 -15.19 0.69
CA ILE A 58 3.38 -15.42 0.50
C ILE A 58 2.74 -14.58 -0.62
N GLY A 59 3.53 -13.86 -1.42
CA GLY A 59 3.05 -13.08 -2.56
C GLY A 59 2.49 -11.68 -2.24
N LYS A 60 2.85 -11.06 -1.11
CA LYS A 60 2.39 -9.70 -0.73
C LYS A 60 2.72 -8.65 -1.80
N SER A 61 3.98 -8.56 -2.20
CA SER A 61 4.40 -7.61 -3.24
C SER A 61 3.88 -8.00 -4.63
N LEU A 62 3.75 -9.30 -4.88
CA LEU A 62 3.16 -9.80 -6.12
C LEU A 62 1.69 -9.36 -6.25
N PHE A 63 0.95 -9.32 -5.15
CA PHE A 63 -0.42 -8.83 -5.13
C PHE A 63 -0.50 -7.36 -5.55
N PHE A 64 0.28 -6.46 -4.94
CA PHE A 64 0.30 -5.05 -5.29
C PHE A 64 0.72 -4.83 -6.76
N LYS A 65 1.76 -5.53 -7.20
CA LYS A 65 2.23 -5.47 -8.59
C LYS A 65 1.16 -5.93 -9.59
N LYS A 66 0.52 -7.07 -9.33
CA LYS A 66 -0.54 -7.60 -10.19
C LYS A 66 -1.76 -6.69 -10.22
N LEU A 67 -2.14 -6.11 -9.08
CA LEU A 67 -3.26 -5.17 -9.03
C LEU A 67 -3.02 -3.96 -9.95
N ALA A 68 -1.79 -3.48 -10.04
CA ALA A 68 -1.41 -2.35 -10.88
C ALA A 68 -0.99 -2.71 -12.32
N THR A 69 -1.22 -3.95 -12.76
CA THR A 69 -0.91 -4.40 -14.12
C THR A 69 -2.21 -4.49 -14.92
N PRO A 70 -2.49 -3.55 -15.84
CA PRO A 70 -3.74 -3.54 -16.62
C PRO A 70 -3.83 -4.71 -17.61
N ASP A 71 -2.69 -5.11 -18.18
CA ASP A 71 -2.58 -6.18 -19.16
C ASP A 71 -1.53 -7.19 -18.70
N PHE A 72 -1.99 -8.35 -18.23
CA PHE A 72 -1.10 -9.41 -17.75
C PHE A 72 -0.23 -10.03 -18.86
N SER A 73 -0.56 -9.82 -20.14
CA SER A 73 0.29 -10.26 -21.26
C SER A 73 1.50 -9.35 -21.48
N LYS A 74 1.47 -8.12 -20.94
CA LYS A 74 2.54 -7.12 -21.03
C LYS A 74 3.14 -6.88 -19.65
N SER A 75 3.92 -7.84 -19.18
CA SER A 75 4.50 -7.85 -17.83
C SER A 75 5.39 -6.65 -17.46
N GLY A 76 5.79 -5.82 -18.44
CA GLY A 76 6.52 -4.56 -18.24
C GLY A 76 5.64 -3.31 -18.07
N ASP A 77 4.36 -3.37 -18.48
CA ASP A 77 3.44 -2.23 -18.43
C ASP A 77 2.62 -2.32 -17.13
N HIS A 78 3.21 -1.87 -16.02
CA HIS A 78 2.52 -1.78 -14.75
C HIS A 78 2.70 -0.41 -14.10
N LEU A 79 1.66 0.05 -13.43
CA LEU A 79 1.64 1.32 -12.69
C LEU A 79 2.03 1.10 -11.22
N TYR A 80 3.01 0.22 -10.99
CA TYR A 80 3.50 -0.18 -9.66
C TYR A 80 4.93 0.31 -9.42
N SER A 81 5.23 0.73 -8.19
CA SER A 81 6.60 0.97 -7.73
C SER A 81 6.75 0.60 -6.26
N ASP A 82 7.92 0.09 -5.89
CA ASP A 82 8.38 -0.15 -4.51
C ASP A 82 9.78 0.44 -4.28
N THR A 83 10.18 1.36 -5.17
CA THR A 83 11.47 2.05 -5.05
C THR A 83 11.49 2.82 -3.74
N LYS A 84 12.53 2.64 -2.93
CA LYS A 84 12.64 3.28 -1.62
C LYS A 84 12.57 4.80 -1.76
N ILE A 85 11.52 5.38 -1.20
CA ILE A 85 11.33 6.81 -1.09
C ILE A 85 11.80 7.29 0.28
N ASP A 86 12.56 8.38 0.31
CA ASP A 86 12.97 9.07 1.55
C ASP A 86 12.05 10.28 1.79
N PHE A 87 11.14 10.18 2.77
CA PHE A 87 10.18 11.24 3.08
C PHE A 87 10.83 12.52 3.61
N ASN A 88 12.05 12.43 4.13
CA ASN A 88 12.83 13.60 4.51
C ASN A 88 13.35 14.35 3.27
N LYS A 89 13.41 13.67 2.12
CA LYS A 89 13.73 14.23 0.80
C LYS A 89 12.49 14.21 -0.09
N ALA A 90 11.50 15.00 0.32
CA ALA A 90 10.19 15.11 -0.32
C ALA A 90 10.24 15.34 -1.85
N LYS A 91 11.21 16.10 -2.36
CA LYS A 91 11.30 16.42 -3.79
C LYS A 91 11.51 15.19 -4.68
N ASP A 92 12.51 14.37 -4.37
CA ASP A 92 12.85 13.18 -5.16
C ASP A 92 11.74 12.13 -5.03
N SER A 93 11.09 12.11 -3.86
CA SER A 93 9.91 11.30 -3.56
C SER A 93 8.76 11.57 -4.54
N TYR A 94 8.44 12.85 -4.76
CA TYR A 94 7.31 13.24 -5.61
C TYR A 94 7.53 12.90 -7.08
N GLU A 95 8.75 13.08 -7.57
CA GLU A 95 9.11 12.71 -8.95
C GLU A 95 8.97 11.19 -9.18
N GLN A 96 9.31 10.36 -8.18
CA GLN A 96 9.16 8.91 -8.27
C GLN A 96 7.70 8.42 -8.21
N LEU A 97 6.77 9.22 -7.70
CA LEU A 97 5.35 8.88 -7.66
C LEU A 97 4.60 9.24 -8.95
N GLU A 98 5.20 10.06 -9.81
CA GLU A 98 4.56 10.48 -11.06
C GLU A 98 4.32 9.25 -11.96
N GLY A 99 3.07 9.06 -12.39
CA GLY A 99 2.68 7.91 -13.22
C GLY A 99 2.45 6.60 -12.47
N ILE A 100 2.62 6.56 -11.14
CA ILE A 100 2.38 5.37 -10.32
C ILE A 100 0.92 5.33 -9.82
N TRP A 101 0.28 4.16 -9.93
CA TRP A 101 -1.03 3.89 -9.34
C TRP A 101 -0.91 3.20 -7.98
N ILE A 102 -0.07 2.17 -7.84
CA ILE A 102 0.14 1.49 -6.55
C ILE A 102 1.59 1.64 -6.14
N TYR A 103 1.83 2.26 -4.98
CA TYR A 103 3.15 2.32 -4.37
C TYR A 103 3.20 1.40 -3.15
N GLU A 104 4.14 0.46 -3.11
CA GLU A 104 4.35 -0.44 -1.97
C GLU A 104 5.54 -0.01 -1.11
N TRP A 105 5.29 0.20 0.19
CA TRP A 105 6.33 0.21 1.21
C TRP A 105 6.71 -1.21 1.62
N LYS A 106 7.90 -1.62 1.21
CA LYS A 106 8.54 -2.82 1.76
C LYS A 106 9.04 -2.53 3.18
N GLU A 107 8.68 -3.40 4.12
CA GLU A 107 9.20 -3.41 5.50
C GLU A 107 8.73 -2.25 6.39
N LEU A 108 7.46 -1.86 6.26
CA LEU A 108 6.87 -0.76 7.05
C LEU A 108 6.91 -0.96 8.58
N ALA A 109 7.10 -2.19 9.09
CA ALA A 109 7.11 -2.47 10.53
C ALA A 109 8.36 -2.01 11.28
N GLY A 110 9.40 -1.54 10.59
CA GLY A 110 10.60 -0.98 11.22
C GLY A 110 10.53 0.53 11.48
N MET A 111 9.38 1.17 11.24
CA MET A 111 9.24 2.64 11.31
C MET A 111 8.82 3.11 12.71
N ASN A 112 9.42 4.21 13.16
CA ASN A 112 9.22 4.76 14.50
C ASN A 112 7.95 5.62 14.57
N MET A 113 7.51 6.00 15.77
CA MET A 113 6.29 6.81 15.96
C MET A 113 6.35 8.18 15.24
N SER A 114 7.54 8.80 15.16
CA SER A 114 7.78 10.03 14.39
C SER A 114 7.59 9.84 12.88
N ASP A 115 7.88 8.63 12.38
CA ASP A 115 7.70 8.28 10.98
C ASP A 115 6.20 8.09 10.67
N GLN A 116 5.38 7.65 11.63
CA GLN A 116 3.95 7.42 11.42
C GLN A 116 3.18 8.71 11.10
N GLU A 117 3.45 9.81 11.81
CA GLU A 117 2.81 11.11 11.52
C GLU A 117 3.24 11.64 10.15
N SER A 118 4.53 11.51 9.83
CA SER A 118 5.08 11.90 8.54
C SER A 118 4.49 11.08 7.38
N ILE A 119 4.31 9.77 7.59
CA ILE A 119 3.67 8.86 6.62
C ILE A 119 2.21 9.23 6.43
N LYS A 120 1.47 9.47 7.51
CA LYS A 120 0.06 9.88 7.41
C LYS A 120 -0.06 11.18 6.62
N ALA A 121 0.71 12.20 7.00
CA ALA A 121 0.75 13.47 6.29
C ALA A 121 1.19 13.30 4.83
N PHE A 122 2.06 12.32 4.54
CA PHE A 122 2.44 11.98 3.18
C PHE A 122 1.29 11.29 2.44
N VAL A 123 0.61 10.30 3.00
CA VAL A 123 -0.49 9.54 2.37
C VAL A 123 -1.69 10.45 2.04
N ASP A 124 -2.03 11.34 2.97
CA ASP A 124 -3.21 12.21 2.92
C ASP A 124 -3.15 13.27 1.81
N LYS A 125 -1.96 13.62 1.28
CA LYS A 125 -1.88 14.63 0.22
C LYS A 125 -2.62 14.20 -1.03
N THR A 126 -3.26 15.15 -1.68
CA THR A 126 -3.99 15.02 -2.95
C THR A 126 -3.18 15.52 -4.14
N GLU A 127 -2.17 16.34 -3.90
CA GLU A 127 -1.30 16.93 -4.92
C GLU A 127 0.14 17.04 -4.44
N ASP A 128 1.07 16.95 -5.38
CA ASP A 128 2.50 17.16 -5.15
C ASP A 128 2.98 18.42 -5.87
N LYS A 129 3.65 19.30 -5.13
CA LYS A 129 4.27 20.53 -5.63
C LYS A 129 5.77 20.39 -5.57
N PHE A 130 6.42 20.29 -6.72
CA PHE A 130 7.87 20.08 -6.79
C PHE A 130 8.48 20.60 -8.09
N ARG A 131 9.81 20.71 -8.13
CA ARG A 131 10.55 20.99 -9.35
C ARG A 131 11.11 19.69 -9.89
N ARG A 132 10.75 19.29 -11.11
CA ARG A 132 11.38 18.11 -11.74
C ARG A 132 12.89 18.25 -11.80
N SER A 133 13.60 17.13 -11.85
CA SER A 133 15.04 17.12 -12.10
C SER A 133 15.33 17.81 -13.44
N TYR A 134 16.29 18.73 -13.45
CA TYR A 134 16.61 19.62 -14.59
C TYR A 134 15.48 20.57 -15.03
N GLY A 135 14.34 20.58 -14.35
CA GLY A 135 13.23 21.49 -14.60
C GLY A 135 13.53 22.92 -14.15
N ARG A 136 13.12 23.92 -14.94
CA ARG A 136 13.26 25.35 -14.59
C ARG A 136 12.11 25.89 -13.74
N ARG A 137 10.97 25.21 -13.70
CA ARG A 137 9.75 25.65 -13.00
C ARG A 137 9.20 24.56 -12.10
N ASN A 138 8.51 24.96 -11.05
CA ASN A 138 7.71 24.03 -10.23
C ASN A 138 6.52 23.53 -11.06
N VAL A 139 6.15 22.29 -10.80
CA VAL A 139 4.96 21.63 -11.32
C VAL A 139 4.07 21.22 -10.15
N GLU A 140 2.79 21.09 -10.44
CA GLU A 140 1.75 20.65 -9.52
C GLU A 140 1.08 19.44 -10.14
N ILE A 141 1.25 18.28 -9.50
CA ILE A 141 0.77 16.99 -10.01
C ILE A 141 -0.29 16.46 -9.05
N LYS A 142 -1.52 16.29 -9.54
CA LYS A 142 -2.58 15.63 -8.78
C LYS A 142 -2.27 14.14 -8.65
N ARG A 143 -2.38 13.59 -7.44
CA ARG A 143 -2.00 12.22 -7.15
C ARG A 143 -2.99 11.21 -7.69
N ARG A 144 -2.44 10.17 -8.31
CA ARG A 144 -3.14 8.96 -8.73
C ARG A 144 -2.75 7.74 -7.90
N VAL A 145 -1.70 7.87 -7.08
CA VAL A 145 -1.11 6.77 -6.34
C VAL A 145 -1.93 6.39 -5.11
N ALA A 146 -2.14 5.11 -4.87
CA ALA A 146 -2.60 4.53 -3.63
C ALA A 146 -1.45 3.77 -2.96
N PHE A 147 -1.40 3.85 -1.64
CA PHE A 147 -0.28 3.32 -0.89
C PHE A 147 -0.61 1.99 -0.23
N GLY A 148 0.28 1.01 -0.42
CA GLY A 148 0.28 -0.27 0.27
C GLY A 148 1.56 -0.44 1.08
N GLY A 149 1.54 -1.33 2.05
CA GLY A 149 2.68 -1.73 2.84
C GLY A 149 2.71 -3.24 2.99
N SER A 150 3.91 -3.81 2.98
CA SER A 150 4.11 -5.19 3.35
C SER A 150 5.07 -5.28 4.53
N THR A 151 4.76 -6.16 5.47
CA THR A 151 5.64 -6.45 6.60
C THR A 151 5.82 -7.94 6.78
N ASN A 152 7.06 -8.33 7.09
CA ASN A 152 7.42 -9.68 7.48
C ASN A 152 7.32 -9.76 8.99
N GLU A 153 6.54 -10.72 9.48
CA GLU A 153 6.64 -11.11 10.87
C GLU A 153 7.82 -12.08 10.98
N ILE A 154 8.88 -11.65 11.68
CA ILE A 154 9.82 -12.61 12.25
C ILE A 154 9.10 -13.13 13.49
N MET A 155 8.52 -14.32 13.39
CA MET A 155 8.01 -15.02 14.57
C MET A 155 9.22 -15.29 15.47
N ARG A 156 9.43 -14.45 16.50
CA ARG A 156 10.54 -14.64 17.45
C ARG A 156 10.19 -15.85 18.29
N LEU A 157 11.10 -16.83 18.34
CA LEU A 157 10.95 -18.05 19.14
C LEU A 157 10.61 -17.77 20.61
N TYR A 158 10.95 -16.60 21.14
CA TYR A 158 10.64 -16.17 22.50
C TYR A 158 9.14 -15.90 22.79
N GLU A 159 8.30 -15.66 21.78
CA GLU A 159 6.85 -15.47 22.01
C GLU A 159 6.09 -16.80 22.18
N ILE A 160 6.72 -17.95 21.88
CA ILE A 160 6.11 -19.27 22.09
C ILE A 160 6.15 -19.67 23.57
N GLU A 161 7.18 -19.27 24.32
CA GLU A 161 7.28 -19.59 25.76
C GLU A 161 6.25 -18.82 26.60
N GLN A 162 5.88 -17.59 26.21
CA GLN A 162 4.88 -16.80 26.94
C GLN A 162 3.43 -17.21 26.69
N VAL A 163 3.14 -18.00 25.65
CA VAL A 163 1.77 -18.47 25.36
C VAL A 163 1.48 -19.82 26.03
N ILE A 164 2.52 -20.54 26.47
CA ILE A 164 2.37 -21.87 27.11
C ILE A 164 2.24 -21.77 28.64
N ASP A 165 2.58 -20.64 29.27
CA ASP A 165 2.58 -20.48 30.74
C ASP A 165 1.27 -19.88 31.31
N ASP A 166 0.37 -19.35 30.46
CA ASP A 166 -0.84 -18.63 30.90
C ASP A 166 -2.18 -19.36 30.62
N SER A 167 -2.20 -20.69 30.66
CA SER A 167 -3.45 -21.45 30.69
C SER A 167 -3.38 -22.66 31.61
N TRP A 168 -3.97 -22.52 32.80
CA TRP A 168 -4.45 -23.53 33.78
C TRP A 168 -3.75 -24.90 33.82
#